data_AF-S4R8M7-F1
#
_entry.id   AF-S4R8M7-F1
#
_cell.length_a   1.000
_cell.length_b   1.000
_cell.length_c   1.000
_cell.angle_alpha   90.00
_cell.angle_beta   90.00
_cell.angle_gamma   90.00
#
_symmetry.space_group_name_H-M   'P 1'
#
loop_
_entity.id
_entity.type
_entity.pdbx_description
1 polymer ?
#
loop_
_entity_poly.entity_id
_entity_poly.type
_entity_poly.pdbx_seq_one_letter_code
_entity_poly.pdbx_strand_id
1 'polypeptide(L)'
;MPEDFEVEKPKSASEIRKSTKPIMEKRRRARINDSLNQLKALILETLRKDSSRHSKLEKADILELTVKHLRSLHRLHISAALCAADPGVLGRYRAGYSECVNEVTRFLSTSEGVHAAVRTRLLAHLA
;
A
#
# COMPACT_ATOMS: atom_id res chain seq x y z
N MET A 1 -65.84 35.30 -9.71
CA MET A 1 -65.25 35.16 -8.38
C MET A 1 -63.83 34.60 -8.54
N PRO A 2 -62.86 35.07 -7.75
CA PRO A 2 -61.46 35.19 -8.15
C PRO A 2 -60.65 33.91 -7.93
N GLU A 3 -59.57 33.79 -8.71
CA GLU A 3 -58.54 32.75 -8.58
C GLU A 3 -57.83 32.88 -7.22
N ASP A 4 -57.80 31.80 -6.45
CA ASP A 4 -57.00 31.68 -5.22
C ASP A 4 -55.51 31.66 -5.59
N PHE A 5 -54.87 32.83 -5.49
CA PHE A 5 -53.42 32.96 -5.46
C PHE A 5 -52.90 32.33 -4.16
N GLU A 6 -52.53 31.05 -4.18
CA GLU A 6 -51.75 30.44 -3.10
C GLU A 6 -50.38 31.12 -3.02
N VAL A 7 -50.22 32.02 -2.04
CA VAL A 7 -48.94 32.62 -1.70
C VAL A 7 -48.05 31.53 -1.08
N GLU A 8 -47.12 31.00 -1.87
CA GLU A 8 -46.05 30.13 -1.38
C GLU A 8 -45.23 30.88 -0.31
N LYS A 9 -45.45 30.53 0.95
CA LYS A 9 -44.73 31.12 2.08
C LYS A 9 -43.23 30.77 1.97
N PRO A 10 -42.30 31.73 2.10
CA PRO A 10 -40.87 31.46 2.00
C PRO A 10 -40.43 30.54 3.16
N LYS A 11 -39.81 29.41 2.80
CA LYS A 11 -39.29 28.41 3.74
C LYS A 11 -38.32 29.07 4.73
N SER A 12 -38.48 28.80 6.01
CA SER A 12 -37.64 29.40 7.04
C SER A 12 -36.18 28.95 6.89
N ALA A 13 -35.21 29.80 7.28
CA ALA A 13 -33.79 29.46 7.25
C ALA A 13 -33.47 28.16 8.04
N SER A 14 -34.31 27.81 9.01
CA SER A 14 -34.23 26.55 9.75
C SER A 14 -34.59 25.32 8.90
N GLU A 15 -35.58 25.43 8.02
CA GLU A 15 -36.02 24.37 7.10
C GLU A 15 -35.06 24.22 5.92
N ILE A 16 -34.49 25.34 5.45
CA ILE A 16 -33.40 25.34 4.46
C ILE A 16 -32.15 24.64 5.05
N ARG A 17 -31.77 24.95 6.30
CA ARG A 17 -30.66 24.23 7.00
C ARG A 17 -30.97 22.76 7.25
N LYS A 18 -32.23 22.40 7.56
CA LYS A 18 -32.65 21.00 7.75
C LYS A 18 -32.64 20.20 6.44
N SER A 19 -32.91 20.83 5.31
CA SER A 19 -32.94 20.18 3.98
C SER A 19 -31.59 20.18 3.24
N THR A 20 -30.71 21.15 3.48
CA THR A 20 -29.35 21.18 2.86
C THR A 20 -28.35 20.24 3.52
N LYS A 21 -28.43 20.03 4.85
CA LYS A 21 -27.58 19.07 5.56
C LYS A 21 -27.61 17.64 4.95
N PRO A 22 -28.77 17.03 4.66
CA PRO A 22 -28.82 15.70 4.05
C PRO A 22 -28.26 15.67 2.61
N ILE A 23 -28.40 16.77 1.86
CA ILE A 23 -27.84 16.90 0.49
C ILE A 23 -26.31 16.96 0.55
N MET A 24 -25.75 17.74 1.48
CA MET A 24 -24.31 17.86 1.68
C MET A 24 -23.69 16.53 2.14
N GLU A 25 -24.38 15.81 3.03
CA GLU A 25 -23.98 14.46 3.45
C GLU A 25 -23.98 13.48 2.27
N LYS A 26 -25.02 13.50 1.42
CA LYS A 26 -25.09 12.66 0.22
C LYS A 26 -23.91 12.94 -0.73
N ARG A 27 -23.59 14.22 -0.97
CA ARG A 27 -22.41 14.61 -1.76
C ARG A 27 -21.10 14.16 -1.12
N ARG A 28 -20.95 14.27 0.20
CA ARG A 28 -19.76 13.78 0.91
C ARG A 28 -19.59 12.27 0.72
N ARG A 29 -20.68 11.50 0.90
CA ARG A 29 -20.68 10.04 0.74
C ARG A 29 -20.34 9.60 -0.68
N ALA A 30 -20.86 10.30 -1.69
CA ALA A 30 -20.51 10.04 -3.09
C ALA A 30 -19.00 10.20 -3.31
N ARG A 31 -18.41 11.35 -2.92
CA ARG A 31 -16.97 11.58 -3.04
C ARG A 31 -16.13 10.50 -2.35
N ILE A 32 -16.50 10.09 -1.14
CA ILE A 32 -15.78 9.03 -0.41
C ILE A 32 -15.83 7.69 -1.17
N ASN A 33 -16.99 7.31 -1.71
CA ASN A 33 -17.11 6.07 -2.47
C ASN A 33 -16.32 6.14 -3.78
N ASP A 34 -16.32 7.28 -4.47
CA ASP A 34 -15.54 7.47 -5.69
C ASP A 34 -14.04 7.34 -5.41
N SER A 35 -13.54 7.95 -4.34
CA SER A 35 -12.13 7.80 -3.93
C SER A 35 -11.78 6.36 -3.56
N LEU A 36 -12.67 5.65 -2.85
CA LEU A 36 -12.44 4.23 -2.52
C LEU A 36 -12.39 3.34 -3.77
N ASN A 37 -13.22 3.61 -4.78
CA ASN A 37 -13.20 2.88 -6.04
C ASN A 37 -11.90 3.14 -6.82
N GLN A 38 -11.42 4.39 -6.84
CA GLN A 38 -10.14 4.72 -7.46
C GLN A 38 -8.97 4.04 -6.74
N LEU A 39 -8.96 4.06 -5.41
CA LEU A 39 -7.94 3.35 -4.61
C LEU A 39 -7.94 1.85 -4.91
N LYS A 40 -9.13 1.22 -5.00
CA LYS A 40 -9.25 -0.19 -5.37
C LYS A 40 -8.61 -0.46 -6.73
N ALA A 41 -8.91 0.34 -7.75
CA ALA A 41 -8.37 0.15 -9.09
C ALA A 41 -6.83 0.24 -9.10
N LEU A 42 -6.26 1.30 -8.53
CA LEU A 42 -4.81 1.53 -8.49
C LEU A 42 -4.07 0.40 -7.74
N ILE A 43 -4.62 -0.07 -6.63
CA ILE A 43 -4.02 -1.14 -5.83
C ILE A 43 -4.03 -2.47 -6.58
N LEU A 44 -5.10 -2.79 -7.30
CA LEU A 44 -5.19 -4.04 -8.07
C LEU A 44 -4.23 -4.05 -9.26
N GLU A 45 -4.12 -2.93 -9.97
CA GLU A 45 -3.13 -2.75 -11.03
C GLU A 45 -1.70 -2.93 -10.51
N THR A 46 -1.36 -2.24 -9.43
CA THR A 46 0.01 -2.24 -8.88
C THR A 46 0.42 -3.60 -8.32
N LEU A 47 -0.50 -4.35 -7.72
CA LEU A 47 -0.21 -5.66 -7.15
C LEU A 47 -0.18 -6.78 -8.21
N ARG A 48 -0.47 -6.49 -9.49
CA ARG A 48 -0.63 -7.50 -10.56
C ARG A 48 -1.51 -8.68 -10.15
N LYS A 49 -2.48 -8.44 -9.27
CA LYS A 49 -3.39 -9.46 -8.77
C LYS A 49 -4.61 -9.52 -9.67
N ASP A 50 -5.03 -10.72 -10.04
CA ASP A 50 -6.22 -10.95 -10.85
C ASP A 50 -7.42 -10.17 -10.32
N SER A 51 -7.91 -9.22 -11.12
CA SER A 51 -9.06 -8.37 -10.80
C SER A 51 -10.31 -9.19 -10.44
N SER A 52 -10.42 -10.42 -10.98
CA SER A 52 -11.52 -11.35 -10.71
C SER A 52 -11.61 -11.79 -9.24
N ARG A 53 -10.47 -12.04 -8.57
CA ARG A 53 -10.41 -12.45 -7.15
C ARG A 53 -10.70 -11.30 -6.19
N HIS A 54 -10.67 -10.06 -6.68
CA HIS A 54 -10.79 -8.85 -5.87
C HIS A 54 -12.00 -7.97 -6.23
N SER A 55 -12.87 -8.46 -7.12
CA SER A 55 -14.18 -7.87 -7.41
C SER A 55 -14.99 -7.62 -6.12
N LYS A 56 -14.80 -8.43 -5.07
CA LYS A 56 -15.50 -8.37 -3.77
C LYS A 56 -14.75 -7.68 -2.62
N LEU A 57 -13.66 -6.96 -2.86
CA LEU A 57 -12.93 -6.28 -1.76
C LEU A 57 -13.87 -5.36 -0.93
N GLU A 58 -13.86 -5.56 0.39
CA GLU A 58 -14.61 -4.71 1.31
C GLU A 58 -13.90 -3.36 1.50
N LYS A 59 -14.62 -2.38 2.04
CA LYS A 59 -14.05 -1.04 2.29
C LYS A 59 -12.86 -1.08 3.23
N ALA A 60 -12.90 -1.95 4.24
CA ALA A 60 -11.79 -2.14 5.18
C ALA A 60 -10.56 -2.71 4.46
N ASP A 61 -10.74 -3.74 3.62
CA ASP A 61 -9.65 -4.34 2.84
C ASP A 61 -8.99 -3.32 1.90
N ILE A 62 -9.78 -2.50 1.21
CA ILE A 62 -9.26 -1.47 0.31
C ILE A 62 -8.35 -0.52 1.09
N LEU A 63 -8.79 -0.05 2.26
CA LEU A 63 -8.01 0.85 3.10
C LEU A 63 -6.75 0.17 3.64
N GLU A 64 -6.86 -1.07 4.12
CA GLU A 64 -5.72 -1.82 4.66
C GLU A 64 -4.65 -2.07 3.58
N LEU A 65 -5.07 -2.56 2.40
CA LEU A 65 -4.17 -2.80 1.28
C LEU A 65 -3.50 -1.50 0.82
N THR A 66 -4.25 -0.39 0.80
CA THR A 66 -3.71 0.93 0.46
C THR A 66 -2.64 1.35 1.47
N VAL A 67 -2.91 1.26 2.77
CA VAL A 67 -1.94 1.62 3.82
C VAL A 67 -0.70 0.73 3.76
N LYS A 68 -0.88 -0.57 3.54
CA LYS A 68 0.23 -1.52 3.38
C LYS A 68 1.09 -1.16 2.17
N HIS A 69 0.46 -0.79 1.06
CA HIS A 69 1.15 -0.38 -0.15
C HIS A 69 1.93 0.93 0.06
N LEU A 70 1.31 1.95 0.65
CA LEU A 70 1.98 3.23 0.97
C LEU A 70 3.19 3.05 1.89
N ARG A 71 3.06 2.21 2.92
CA ARG A 71 4.20 1.86 3.79
C ARG A 71 5.32 1.18 3.02
N SER A 72 4.98 0.35 2.04
CA SER A 72 5.96 -0.29 1.16
C SER A 72 6.68 0.71 0.28
N LEU A 73 5.95 1.63 -0.37
CA LEU A 73 6.52 2.70 -1.17
C LEU A 73 7.44 3.60 -0.34
N HIS A 74 7.04 3.95 0.88
CA HIS A 74 7.86 4.77 1.76
C HIS A 74 9.18 4.09 2.12
N ARG A 75 9.17 2.78 2.44
CA ARG A 75 10.40 2.02 2.69
C ARG A 75 11.32 1.97 1.48
N LEU A 76 10.75 1.76 0.29
CA LEU A 76 11.51 1.75 -0.97
C LEU A 76 12.12 3.12 -1.25
N HIS A 77 11.35 4.20 -1.05
CA HIS A 77 11.85 5.56 -1.22
C HIS A 77 12.97 5.88 -0.24
N ILE A 78 12.82 5.54 1.05
CA ILE A 78 13.88 5.72 2.04
C ILE A 78 15.12 4.93 1.63
N SER A 79 14.97 3.67 1.25
CA SER A 79 16.11 2.85 0.80
C SER A 79 16.79 3.48 -0.42
N ALA A 80 16.03 3.93 -1.42
CA ALA A 80 16.57 4.61 -2.59
C ALA A 80 17.27 5.94 -2.22
N ALA A 81 16.69 6.73 -1.32
CA ALA A 81 17.28 7.97 -0.84
C ALA A 81 18.57 7.73 -0.05
N LEU A 82 18.65 6.69 0.79
CA LEU A 82 19.91 6.29 1.44
C LEU A 82 20.97 5.87 0.44
N CYS A 83 20.59 5.12 -0.59
CA CYS A 83 21.50 4.71 -1.66
C CYS A 83 21.95 5.91 -2.52
N ALA A 84 21.10 6.93 -2.68
CA ALA A 84 21.44 8.16 -3.39
C ALA A 84 22.32 9.09 -2.55
N ALA A 85 22.12 9.14 -1.23
CA ALA A 85 22.90 9.96 -0.30
C ALA A 85 24.31 9.41 -0.09
N ASP A 86 24.48 8.09 -0.14
CA ASP A 86 25.80 7.45 -0.15
C ASP A 86 25.77 6.22 -1.09
N PRO A 87 26.16 6.41 -2.36
CA PRO A 87 26.25 5.34 -3.36
C PRO A 87 27.16 4.19 -2.92
N GLY A 88 28.07 4.44 -1.97
CA GLY A 88 28.98 3.44 -1.41
C GLY A 88 28.33 2.51 -0.39
N VAL A 89 27.15 2.82 0.17
CA VAL A 89 26.49 1.96 1.19
C VAL A 89 26.16 0.58 0.64
N LEU A 90 25.56 0.51 -0.54
CA LEU A 90 25.27 -0.76 -1.23
C LEU A 90 26.56 -1.51 -1.56
N GLY A 91 27.60 -0.80 -1.97
CA GLY A 91 28.92 -1.37 -2.24
C GLY A 91 29.57 -1.97 -1.00
N ARG A 92 29.59 -1.24 0.12
CA ARG A 92 30.13 -1.71 1.41
C ARG A 92 29.31 -2.86 1.98
N TYR A 93 27.99 -2.81 1.88
CA TYR A 93 27.13 -3.93 2.28
C TYR A 93 27.43 -5.18 1.45
N ARG A 94 27.52 -5.04 0.11
CA ARG A 94 27.83 -6.15 -0.79
C ARG A 94 29.24 -6.72 -0.54
N ALA A 95 30.22 -5.86 -0.28
CA ALA A 95 31.57 -6.27 0.08
C ALA A 95 31.58 -7.05 1.41
N GLY A 96 30.95 -6.52 2.47
CA GLY A 96 30.85 -7.21 3.76
C GLY A 96 30.05 -8.51 3.70
N TYR A 97 28.99 -8.56 2.89
CA TYR A 97 28.25 -9.80 2.64
C TYR A 97 29.14 -10.83 1.92
N SER A 98 29.87 -10.42 0.88
CA SER A 98 30.81 -11.28 0.17
C SER A 98 31.90 -11.82 1.09
N GLU A 99 32.49 -10.98 1.93
CA GLU A 99 33.46 -11.38 2.95
C GLU A 99 32.87 -12.41 3.92
N CYS A 100 31.65 -12.18 4.40
CA CYS A 100 30.95 -13.13 5.27
C CYS A 100 30.70 -14.48 4.58
N VAL A 101 30.22 -14.48 3.34
CA VAL A 101 30.00 -15.72 2.56
C VAL A 101 31.31 -16.46 2.32
N ASN A 102 32.40 -15.74 2.02
CA ASN A 102 33.73 -16.32 1.86
C ASN A 102 34.22 -16.96 3.17
N GLU A 103 34.00 -16.31 4.31
CA GLU A 103 34.39 -16.84 5.62
C GLU A 103 33.55 -18.07 6.00
N VAL A 104 32.24 -18.05 5.74
CA VAL A 104 31.36 -19.22 5.92
C VAL A 104 31.83 -20.38 5.03
N THR A 105 32.17 -20.09 3.77
CA THR A 105 32.70 -21.10 2.84
C THR A 105 34.01 -21.70 3.35
N ARG A 106 34.92 -20.86 3.84
CA ARG A 106 36.20 -21.27 4.43
C ARG A 106 35.98 -22.16 5.66
N PHE A 107 35.18 -21.70 6.62
CA PHE A 107 34.86 -22.44 7.85
C PHE A 107 34.25 -23.81 7.57
N LEU A 108 33.27 -23.86 6.67
CA LEU A 108 32.62 -25.13 6.29
C LEU A 108 33.58 -26.07 5.56
N SER A 109 34.58 -25.54 4.85
CA SER A 109 35.59 -26.33 4.15
C SER A 109 36.60 -26.96 5.11
N THR A 110 36.94 -26.28 6.20
CA THR A 110 37.88 -26.75 7.22
C THR A 110 37.23 -27.54 8.36
N SER A 111 35.90 -27.55 8.45
CA SER A 111 35.17 -28.26 9.52
C SER A 111 35.04 -29.76 9.20
N GLU A 112 35.80 -30.57 9.93
CA GLU A 112 35.68 -32.04 9.95
C GLU A 112 34.47 -32.45 10.80
N GLY A 113 33.28 -32.43 10.20
CA GLY A 113 32.03 -32.81 10.87
C GLY A 113 30.76 -32.41 10.14
N VAL A 114 30.84 -31.47 9.19
CA VAL A 114 29.69 -31.07 8.37
C VAL A 114 29.57 -31.94 7.13
N HIS A 115 28.46 -32.67 7.02
CA HIS A 115 28.15 -33.52 5.86
C HIS A 115 28.15 -32.71 4.55
N ALA A 116 28.76 -33.24 3.49
CA ALA A 116 28.95 -32.55 2.22
C ALA A 116 27.63 -32.01 1.62
N ALA A 117 26.55 -32.79 1.68
CA ALA A 117 25.23 -32.36 1.19
C ALA A 117 24.67 -31.14 1.94
N VAL A 118 24.92 -31.01 3.24
CA VAL A 118 24.48 -29.87 4.04
C VAL A 118 25.30 -28.64 3.69
N ARG A 119 26.61 -28.81 3.51
CA ARG A 119 27.52 -27.75 3.05
C ARG A 119 27.08 -27.16 1.71
N THR A 120 26.83 -28.02 0.72
CA THR A 120 26.38 -27.57 -0.61
C THR A 120 25.04 -26.84 -0.55
N ARG A 121 24.08 -27.33 0.25
CA ARG A 121 22.78 -26.66 0.42
C ARG A 121 22.90 -25.30 1.10
N LEU A 122 23.74 -25.18 2.13
CA LEU A 122 23.97 -23.91 2.83
C LEU A 122 24.61 -22.88 1.90
N LEU A 123 25.63 -23.27 1.14
CA LEU A 123 26.28 -22.38 0.18
C LEU A 123 25.35 -21.97 -0.97
N ALA A 124 24.51 -22.90 -1.45
CA ALA A 124 23.51 -22.59 -2.47
C ALA A 124 22.42 -21.62 -1.97
N HIS A 125 22.16 -21.55 -0.66
CA HIS A 125 21.24 -20.57 -0.09
C HIS A 125 21.86 -19.18 0.13
N LEU A 126 23.18 -19.07 0.11
CA LEU A 126 23.93 -17.82 0.29
C LEU A 126 24.32 -17.16 -1.05
N ALA A 127 24.22 -17.90 -2.16
CA ALA A 127 24.54 -17.47 -3.52
C ALA A 127 23.40 -16.67 -4.18
#